data_AF-A0A964KPQ3-F1
#
_entry.id   AF-A0A964KPQ3-F1
#
_cell.length_a   1.000
_cell.length_b   1.000
_cell.length_c   1.000
_cell.angle_alpha   90.00
_cell.angle_beta   90.00
_cell.angle_gamma   90.00
#
_symmetry.space_group_name_H-M   'P 1'
#
loop_
_entity.id
_entity.type
_entity.pdbx_description
1 polymer ?
#
loop_
_entity_poly.entity_id
_entity_poly.type
_entity_poly.pdbx_seq_one_letter_code
_entity_poly.pdbx_strand_id
1 'polypeptide(L)' 'AILVAAGAPRLPRVLLDQLVEGGRLVIPIGSRREQELLLVEKTHDGYSVKSLGPCRFVPLVGPGAWADDGEDHDNEAEFI' A
#
# COMPACT_ATOMS: atom_id res chain seq x y z
N ALA A 1 -14.18 -4.02 2.66
CA ALA A 1 -13.06 -3.10 2.92
C ALA A 1 -11.85 -3.93 3.31
N ILE A 2 -10.64 -3.49 2.96
CA ILE A 2 -9.37 -4.16 3.26
C ILE A 2 -8.51 -3.20 4.09
N LEU A 3 -7.92 -3.70 5.17
CA LEU A 3 -6.98 -2.96 6.02
C LEU A 3 -5.68 -3.74 6.07
N VAL A 4 -4.56 -3.08 5.80
CA VAL A 4 -3.23 -3.67 5.85
C VAL A 4 -2.44 -3.01 6.97
N ALA A 5 -2.00 -3.80 7.94
CA ALA A 5 -1.23 -3.35 9.11
C ALA A 5 0.29 -3.57 8.92
N ALA A 6 0.78 -3.42 7.68
CA ALA A 6 2.18 -3.56 7.30
C ALA A 6 2.47 -2.67 6.07
N GLY A 7 3.64 -2.04 6.02
CA GLY A 7 4.03 -1.11 4.98
C GLY A 7 4.50 -1.82 3.70
N ALA A 8 3.94 -1.42 2.56
CA ALA A 8 4.31 -1.94 1.26
C ALA A 8 5.10 -0.89 0.45
N PRO A 9 5.99 -1.31 -0.47
CA PRO A 9 6.74 -0.37 -1.32
C PRO A 9 5.84 0.38 -2.32
N ARG A 10 4.70 -0.21 -2.68
CA ARG A 10 3.74 0.28 -3.68
C ARG A 10 2.38 -0.37 -3.46
N LEU A 11 1.35 0.16 -4.09
CA LEU A 11 -0.01 -0.42 -4.02
C LEU A 11 -0.04 -1.82 -4.64
N PRO A 12 -0.36 -2.88 -3.87
CA PRO A 12 -0.41 -4.24 -4.40
C PRO A 12 -1.66 -4.41 -5.28
N ARG A 13 -1.49 -4.63 -6.59
CA ARG A 13 -2.60 -4.84 -7.54
C ARG A 13 -3.57 -5.94 -7.09
N VAL A 14 -3.04 -7.03 -6.52
CA VAL A 14 -3.83 -8.14 -5.98
C VAL A 14 -4.84 -7.71 -4.91
N LEU A 15 -4.56 -6.67 -4.13
CA LEU A 15 -5.49 -6.13 -3.13
C LEU A 15 -6.50 -5.16 -3.78
N LEU A 16 -6.07 -4.39 -4.78
CA LEU A 16 -6.95 -3.51 -5.54
C LEU A 16 -8.00 -4.30 -6.33
N ASP A 17 -7.59 -5.40 -6.95
CA ASP A 17 -8.47 -6.26 -7.77
C ASP A 17 -9.55 -6.95 -6.92
N GLN A 18 -9.32 -7.12 -5.62
CA GLN A 18 -10.31 -7.65 -4.67
C GLN A 18 -11.34 -6.60 -4.22
N LEU A 19 -11.14 -5.32 -4.53
CA LEU A 19 -12.13 -4.29 -4.21
C LEU A 19 -13.32 -4.37 -5.17
N VAL A 20 -14.52 -4.38 -4.59
CA VAL A 20 -15.76 -4.02 -5.30
C VAL A 20 -15.84 -2.50 -5.47
N GLU A 21 -16.72 -2.01 -6.33
CA GLU A 21 -17.02 -0.57 -6.44
C GLU A 21 -17.52 -0.01 -5.09
N GLY A 22 -17.05 1.18 -4.71
CA GLY A 22 -17.22 1.76 -3.37
C GLY A 22 -16.38 1.06 -2.28
N GLY A 23 -15.65 0.01 -2.64
CA GLY A 23 -14.73 -0.70 -1.75
C GLY A 23 -13.51 0.15 -1.41
N ARG A 24 -13.04 0.03 -0.17
CA ARG A 24 -11.93 0.81 0.37
C ARG A 24 -10.77 -0.10 0.80
N LEU A 25 -9.55 0.33 0.51
CA LEU A 25 -8.29 -0.21 0.99
C LEU A 25 -7.57 0.87 1.81
N VAL A 26 -7.15 0.55 3.03
CA VAL A 26 -6.27 1.39 3.84
C VAL A 26 -4.94 0.67 4.03
N ILE A 27 -3.84 1.30 3.60
CA ILE A 27 -2.53 0.66 3.56
C ILE A 27 -1.39 1.69 3.71
N PRO A 28 -0.37 1.41 4.55
CA PRO A 28 0.87 2.20 4.57
C PRO A 28 1.69 1.93 3.30
N ILE A 29 2.07 3.00 2.59
CA ILE A 29 2.90 2.92 1.39
C ILE A 29 4.10 3.84 1.55
N GLY A 30 5.28 3.35 1.17
CA GLY A 30 6.51 4.12 1.22
C GLY A 30 7.72 3.22 1.39
N SER A 31 8.86 3.82 1.76
CA SER A 31 10.06 3.09 2.11
C SER A 31 9.87 2.37 3.46
N ARG A 32 10.87 1.58 3.88
CA ARG A 32 10.83 0.94 5.20
C ARG A 32 10.88 1.95 6.35
N ARG A 33 11.34 3.17 6.11
CA ARG A 33 11.52 4.22 7.13
C ARG A 33 10.49 5.34 7.05
N GLU A 34 10.00 5.65 5.85
CA GLU A 34 9.08 6.75 5.60
C GLU A 34 7.87 6.23 4.84
N GLN A 35 6.71 6.23 5.50
CA GLN A 35 5.47 5.69 4.97
C GLN A 35 4.35 6.72 5.13
N GLU A 36 3.48 6.77 4.14
CA GLU A 36 2.22 7.51 4.18
C GLU A 36 1.08 6.50 4.26
N LEU A 37 0.12 6.73 5.17
CA LEU A 37 -1.07 5.90 5.27
C LEU A 37 -2.04 6.32 4.18
N LEU A 38 -2.28 5.48 3.17
CA LEU A 38 -3.19 5.79 2.09
C LEU A 38 -4.57 5.19 2.31
N LEU A 39 -5.60 5.95 1.97
CA LEU A 39 -6.95 5.47 1.68
C LEU A 39 -7.11 5.40 0.16
N VAL A 40 -7.36 4.21 -0.35
CA VAL A 40 -7.73 3.97 -1.74
C VAL A 40 -9.20 3.56 -1.79
N GLU A 41 -9.99 4.22 -2.63
CA GLU A 41 -11.39 3.88 -2.88
C GLU A 41 -11.57 3.52 -4.35
N LYS A 42 -12.20 2.38 -4.62
CA LYS A 42 -12.56 2.00 -5.99
C LYS A 42 -13.82 2.73 -6.39
N THR A 43 -13.73 3.55 -7.43
CA THR A 43 -14.84 4.31 -8.01
C THR A 43 -15.25 3.68 -9.35
N HIS A 44 -16.35 4.15 -9.93
CA HIS A 44 -16.76 3.74 -11.28
C HIS A 44 -15.72 4.06 -12.36
N ASP A 45 -14.91 5.11 -12.18
CA ASP A 45 -13.90 5.59 -13.14
C ASP A 45 -12.47 5.09 -12.84
N GLY A 46 -12.28 4.27 -11.80
CA GLY A 46 -10.97 3.76 -11.40
C GLY A 46 -10.75 3.79 -9.90
N TYR A 47 -9.69 4.47 -9.44
CA TYR A 47 -9.33 4.55 -8.03
C TYR A 47 -9.11 6.01 -7.60
N SER A 48 -9.72 6.38 -6.48
CA SER A 48 -9.39 7.61 -5.76
C SER A 48 -8.36 7.28 -4.68
N VAL A 49 -7.30 8.08 -4.57
CA VAL A 49 -6.24 7.90 -3.57
C VAL A 49 -6.14 9.16 -2.72
N LYS A 50 -6.12 8.98 -1.40
CA LYS A 50 -5.98 10.04 -0.42
C LYS A 50 -4.95 9.65 0.64
N SER A 51 -3.98 10.52 0.91
CA SER A 51 -3.13 10.38 2.10
C SER A 51 -3.92 10.71 3.37
N LEU A 52 -3.73 9.89 4.40
CA LEU A 52 -4.20 10.07 5.77
C LEU A 52 -3.06 10.54 6.70
N GLY A 53 -1.86 10.78 6.16
CA GLY A 53 -0.69 11.30 6.85
C GLY A 53 0.43 10.27 7.09
N PRO A 54 1.56 10.74 7.66
CA PRO A 54 2.75 9.92 7.85
C PRO A 54 2.53 8.87 8.94
N CYS A 55 3.11 7.69 8.76
CA CYS A 55 3.03 6.58 9.71
C CYS A 55 4.29 5.70 9.67
N ARG A 56 4.34 4.69 10.55
CA ARG A 56 5.43 3.71 10.57
C ARG A 56 4.92 2.33 11.00
N PHE A 57 4.92 1.41 10.06
CA PHE A 57 4.56 0.01 10.22
C PHE A 57 5.71 -0.91 9.83
N VAL A 58 5.66 -2.14 10.32
CA VAL A 58 6.55 -3.24 9.89
C VAL A 58 6.40 -3.52 8.40
N PRO A 59 7.43 -4.04 7.70
CA PRO A 59 7.33 -4.32 6.27
C PRO A 59 6.34 -5.45 5.96
N LEU A 60 5.56 -5.26 4.90
CA LEU A 60 4.78 -6.34 4.28
C LEU A 60 5.73 -7.20 3.43
N VAL A 61 6.01 -8.42 3.88
CA VAL A 61 6.93 -9.34 3.20
C VAL A 61 6.14 -10.37 2.38
N GLY A 62 6.54 -10.59 1.13
CA GLY A 62 5.96 -11.61 0.26
C GLY A 62 5.82 -11.19 -1.21
N PRO A 63 5.24 -12.06 -2.05
CA PRO A 63 5.09 -11.80 -3.48
C PRO A 63 4.32 -10.50 -3.75
N GLY A 64 4.94 -9.60 -4.52
CA GLY A 64 4.35 -8.29 -4.84
C GLY A 64 4.52 -7.22 -3.76
N ALA A 65 5.28 -7.50 -2.70
CA ALA A 65 5.68 -6.56 -1.65
C ALA A 65 7.21 -6.60 -1.44
N TRP A 66 7.71 -6.56 -0.21
CA TRP A 66 9.14 -6.66 0.10
C TRP A 66 9.64 -8.10 0.04
N ALA A 67 10.92 -8.28 -0.33
CA ALA A 67 11.61 -9.56 -0.24
C ALA A 67 11.87 -9.95 1.23
N ASP A 68 11.96 -11.26 1.48
CA ASP A 68 12.28 -11.84 2.80
C ASP A 68 13.79 -12.06 2.94
N ASP A 69 14.57 -11.01 2.70
CA ASP A 69 16.03 -11.04 2.75
C ASP A 69 16.61 -10.18 3.88
N GLY A 70 15.74 -9.44 4.61
CA GLY A 70 16.17 -8.53 5.65
C GLY A 70 16.95 -7.31 5.13
N GLU A 71 17.13 -7.18 3.81
CA GLU A 71 17.90 -6.09 3.21
C GLU A 71 16.98 -4.91 2.85
N ASP A 72 17.47 -3.70 3.13
CA ASP A 72 16.77 -2.45 2.84
C ASP A 72 17.02 -2.05 1.39
N HIS A 73 16.31 -2.69 0.46
CA HIS A 73 16.24 -2.23 -0.92
C HIS A 73 15.22 -1.09 -1.02
N ASP A 74 15.58 0.09 -0.53
CA ASP A 74 14.77 1.31 -0.63
C ASP A 74 14.68 1.75 -2.11
N ASN A 75 13.81 1.13 -2.87
CA ASN A 75 13.41 1.62 -4.19
C ASN A 75 12.31 2.67 -3.98
N GLU A 76 12.44 3.84 -4.58
CA GLU A 76 11.47 4.92 -4.42
C GLU A 76 10.05 4.41 -4.68
N ALA A 77 9.16 4.67 -3.73
CA ALA A 77 7.80 4.16 -3.75
C ALA A 77 7.07 4.68 -5.00
N GLU A 78 6.80 3.78 -5.95
CA GLU A 78 6.01 4.11 -7.13
C GLU A 78 4.53 4.18 -6.75
N PHE A 79 4.03 5.41 -6.66
CA PHE A 79 2.60 5.71 -6.67
C PHE A 79 2.16 5.71 -8.14
N ILE A 80 1.58 4.59 -8.58
CA ILE A 80 1.04 4.41 -9.93
C ILE A 80 0.02 5.50 -10.26
#